data_AF-A0A914VKD6-F1
#
_entry.id   AF-A0A914VKD6-F1
#
_cell.length_a   1.000
_cell.length_b   1.000
_cell.length_c   1.000
_cell.angle_alpha   90.00
_cell.angle_beta   90.00
_cell.angle_gamma   90.00
#
_symmetry.space_group_name_H-M   'P 1'
#
loop_
_entity.id
_entity.type
_entity.pdbx_description
1 polymer ?
#
loop_
_entity_poly.entity_id
_entity_poly.type
_entity_poly.pdbx_seq_one_letter_code
_entity_poly.pdbx_strand_id
1 'polypeptide(L)' 'MPLQVCYTSNDHMQLRVHAEVVDPETGKQETTNTFHFTFGTRDKNVSVSTVVPMTYADGMLYLSGKRHYEESMQHHQC' A
#
# COMPACT_ATOMS: atom_id res chain seq x y z
N MET A 1 8.02 9.30 1.63
CA MET A 1 7.19 8.71 2.71
C MET A 1 7.39 7.21 2.62
N PRO A 2 8.03 6.58 3.62
CA PRO A 2 8.41 5.17 3.55
C PRO A 2 7.21 4.23 3.63
N LEU A 3 6.04 4.69 4.09
CA LEU A 3 4.82 3.90 4.18
C LEU A 3 3.61 4.75 3.77
N GLN A 4 2.74 4.19 2.93
CA GLN A 4 1.47 4.82 2.56
C GLN A 4 0.38 3.77 2.33
N VAL A 5 -0.85 4.09 2.74
CA VAL A 5 -2.05 3.33 2.38
C VAL A 5 -2.45 3.71 0.96
N CYS A 6 -2.42 2.75 0.05
CA CYS A 6 -2.67 2.99 -1.38
C CYS A 6 -4.13 2.71 -1.73
N TYR A 7 -4.74 1.71 -1.10
CA TYR A 7 -6.09 1.28 -1.41
C TYR A 7 -6.75 0.68 -0.16
N THR A 8 -8.07 0.80 -0.07
CA THR A 8 -8.88 0.27 1.04
C THR A 8 -10.16 -0.31 0.49
N SER A 9 -10.59 -1.46 0.99
CA SER A 9 -11.81 -2.16 0.58
C SER A 9 -12.50 -2.76 1.79
N ASN A 10 -13.56 -2.10 2.28
CA ASN A 10 -14.35 -2.49 3.45
C ASN A 10 -13.48 -2.79 4.68
N ASP A 11 -13.14 -4.06 4.92
CA ASP A 11 -12.36 -4.56 6.04
C ASP A 11 -10.87 -4.71 5.73
N HIS A 12 -10.44 -4.51 4.48
CA HIS A 12 -9.06 -4.67 4.03
C HIS A 12 -8.40 -3.33 3.67
N MET A 13 -7.10 -3.24 3.93
CA MET A 13 -6.25 -2.14 3.51
C MET A 13 -5.00 -2.66 2.81
N GLN A 14 -4.67 -2.03 1.69
CA GLN A 14 -3.45 -2.25 0.93
C GLN A 14 -2.44 -1.16 1.25
N LEU A 15 -1.26 -1.57 1.69
CA LEU A 15 -0.16 -0.69 2.03
C LEU A 15 1.00 -0.94 1.07
N ARG A 16 1.70 0.14 0.75
CA ARG A 16 2.98 0.11 0.05
C ARG A 16 4.05 0.65 0.97
N VAL A 17 5.12 -0.12 1.14
CA VAL A 17 6.28 0.24 1.95
C VAL A 17 7.49 0.39 1.04
N HIS A 18 8.13 1.54 1.10
CA HIS A 18 9.41 1.83 0.46
C HIS A 18 10.52 1.65 1.48
N ALA A 19 11.40 0.69 1.22
CA ALA A 19 12.64 0.55 1.96
C ALA A 19 13.72 1.41 1.29
N GLU A 20 14.15 2.44 1.99
CA GLU A 20 15.17 3.38 1.53
C GLU A 20 16.45 3.17 2.34
N VAL A 21 17.59 3.15 1.67
CA VAL A 21 18.91 3.17 2.29
C VAL A 21 19.48 4.57 2.11
N VAL A 22 19.98 5.14 3.21
CA VAL A 22 20.59 6.47 3.23
C VAL A 22 22.10 6.31 3.31
N ASP A 23 22.81 6.89 2.35
CA ASP A 23 24.25 7.05 2.42
C ASP A 23 24.60 8.12 3.47
N PRO A 24 25.32 7.77 4.56
CA PRO A 24 25.63 8.71 5.63
C PRO A 24 26.63 9.80 5.24
N GLU A 25 27.44 9.60 4.18
CA GLU A 25 28.45 10.59 3.76
C GLU A 25 27.86 11.63 2.80
N THR A 26 27.01 11.19 1.86
CA THR A 26 26.43 12.06 0.84
C THR A 26 25.01 12.51 1.16
N GLY A 27 24.34 11.86 2.13
CA GLY A 27 22.92 12.06 2.45
C GLY A 27 21.96 11.54 1.38
N LYS A 28 22.46 10.84 0.36
CA LYS A 28 21.65 10.35 -0.75
C LYS A 28 20.76 9.19 -0.28
N GLN A 29 19.49 9.24 -0.66
CA GLN A 29 18.52 8.19 -0.38
C GLN A 29 18.28 7.36 -1.64
N GLU A 30 18.39 6.04 -1.54
CA GLU A 30 18.08 5.12 -2.63
C GLU A 30 17.04 4.10 -2.18
N THR A 31 15.96 3.98 -2.96
CA THR A 31 14.94 2.96 -2.74
C THR A 31 15.50 1.60 -3.15
N THR A 32 15.66 0.70 -2.20
CA THR A 32 16.17 -0.65 -2.43
C THR A 32 15.02 -1.59 -2.80
N ASN A 33 13.99 -1.64 -1.96
CA ASN A 33 12.87 -2.55 -2.13
C ASN A 33 11.54 -1.80 -1.97
N THR A 34 10.53 -2.26 -2.70
CA THR A 34 9.14 -1.84 -2.49
C THR A 34 8.33 -3.06 -2.10
N PHE A 35 7.70 -3.04 -0.94
CA PHE A 35 6.86 -4.11 -0.43
C PHE A 35 5.38 -3.73 -0.50
N HIS A 36 4.55 -4.74 -0.71
CA HIS A 36 3.10 -4.61 -0.78
C HIS A 36 2.49 -5.50 0.30
N PHE A 37 1.74 -4.92 1.22
CA PHE A 37 1.10 -5.63 2.33
C PHE A 37 -0.40 -5.43 2.30
N THR A 38 -1.14 -6.50 2.57
CA THR A 38 -2.59 -6.49 2.67
C THR A 38 -2.96 -6.84 4.09
N PHE A 39 -3.61 -5.92 4.81
CA PHE A 39 -4.11 -6.18 6.17
C PHE A 39 -5.62 -6.23 6.15
N GLY A 40 -6.20 -7.24 6.79
CA GLY A 40 -7.63 -7.37 7.05
C GLY A 40 -7.94 -7.12 8.52
N THR A 41 -9.10 -6.54 8.79
CA THR A 41 -9.62 -6.38 10.15
C THR A 41 -10.26 -7.69 10.61
N ARG A 42 -9.95 -8.14 11.83
CA ARG A 42 -10.51 -9.39 12.37
C ARG A 42 -11.99 -9.28 12.70
N ASP A 43 -12.45 -8.08 13.04
CA ASP A 43 -13.85 -7.77 13.28
C ASP A 43 -14.52 -7.31 11.98
N LYS A 44 -15.47 -8.09 11.49
CA LYS A 44 -16.21 -7.81 10.25
C LYS A 44 -17.17 -6.61 10.38
N ASN A 45 -17.44 -6.16 11.60
CA ASN A 45 -18.30 -5.00 11.85
C ASN A 45 -17.53 -3.67 11.83
N VAL A 46 -16.20 -3.71 11.74
CA VAL A 46 -15.35 -2.52 11.68
C VAL A 46 -14.91 -2.30 10.23
N SER A 47 -15.48 -1.29 9.58
CA SER A 47 -15.04 -0.85 8.26
C SER A 47 -13.82 0.05 8.38
N VAL A 48 -12.79 -0.23 7.59
CA VAL A 48 -11.63 0.64 7.40
C VAL A 48 -12.07 1.90 6.65
N SER A 49 -11.55 3.06 7.06
CA SER A 49 -11.84 4.33 6.39
C SER A 49 -11.36 4.30 4.93
N THR A 50 -12.24 4.67 4.01
CA THR A 50 -11.90 4.72 2.58
C THR A 50 -10.85 5.80 2.31
N VAL A 51 -9.77 5.43 1.64
CA VAL A 51 -8.78 6.38 1.12
C VAL A 51 -9.29 6.97 -0.19
N VAL A 52 -9.34 8.29 -0.27
CA VAL A 52 -9.71 9.03 -1.49
C VAL A 52 -8.47 9.75 -2.02
N PRO A 53 -8.01 9.45 -3.26
CA PRO A 53 -6.86 10.12 -3.83
C PRO A 53 -7.18 11.59 -4.14
N MET A 54 -6.32 12.50 -3.67
CA MET A 54 -6.50 13.94 -3.86
C MET A 54 -5.69 14.46 -5.06
N THR A 55 -4.53 13.86 -5.32
CA THR A 55 -3.65 14.25 -6.44
C THR A 55 -3.62 13.16 -7.51
N TYR A 56 -3.15 13.52 -8.71
CA TYR A 56 -2.93 12.53 -9.78
C TYR A 56 -1.95 11.43 -9.35
N ALA A 57 -0.89 11.79 -8.63
CA ALA A 57 0.07 10.83 -8.09
C ALA A 57 -0.60 9.84 -7.13
N ASP A 58 -1.47 10.34 -6.24
CA ASP A 58 -2.26 9.49 -5.35
C ASP A 58 -3.25 8.62 -6.13
N GLY A 59 -3.84 9.14 -7.20
CA GLY A 59 -4.74 8.37 -8.08
C GLY A 59 -4.02 7.22 -8.77
N MET A 60 -2.82 7.46 -9.28
CA MET A 60 -1.96 6.42 -9.84
C MET A 60 -1.57 5.38 -8.78
N LEU A 61 -1.26 5.83 -7.56
CA LEU A 61 -0.98 4.94 -6.44
C LEU A 61 -2.20 4.09 -6.06
N TYR A 62 -3.39 4.69 -6.08
CA TYR A 62 -4.66 4.02 -5.79
C TYR A 62 -4.99 2.93 -6.82
N LEU A 63 -4.82 3.23 -8.11
CA LEU A 63 -5.01 2.24 -9.17
C LEU A 63 -4.01 1.08 -9.06
N SER A 64 -2.75 1.36 -8.79
CA SER A 64 -1.72 0.33 -8.58
C SER A 64 -2.01 -0.51 -7.32
N GLY A 65 -2.45 0.12 -6.23
CA GLY A 65 -2.84 -0.56 -5.00
C GLY A 65 -4.03 -1.49 -5.19
N LYS A 66 -5.06 -1.05 -5.95
CA LYS A 66 -6.22 -1.88 -6.29
C LYS A 66 -5.84 -3.13 -7.07
N ARG A 67 -4.96 -3.02 -8.08
CA ARG A 67 -4.50 -4.17 -8.87
C ARG A 67 -3.79 -5.22 -8.00
N HIS A 68 -2.84 -4.77 -7.18
CA HIS A 68 -2.14 -5.69 -6.27
C HIS A 68 -3.06 -6.34 -5.24
N TYR A 69 -4.07 -5.62 -4.76
CA TYR A 69 -5.09 -6.21 -3.89
C TYR A 69 -5.86 -7.32 -4.62
N GLU A 70 -6.34 -7.06 -5.83
CA GLU A 70 -7.07 -8.05 -6.63
C GLU A 70 -6.21 -9.30 -6.93
N GLU A 71 -4.95 -9.12 -7.30
CA GLU A 71 -3.98 -10.20 -7.49
C GLU A 71 -3.76 -11.01 -6.20
N SER A 72 -3.54 -10.32 -5.08
CA SER A 72 -3.33 -10.95 -3.76
C SER A 72 -4.55 -11.78 -3.32
N MET A 73 -5.76 -11.32 -3.63
CA MET A 73 -7.00 -12.02 -3.30
C MET A 73 -7.25 -13.23 -4.21
N GLN A 74 -6.86 -13.16 -5.48
CA GLN A 74 -6.92 -14.30 -6.40
C GLN A 74 -5.99 -15.43 -5.96
N HIS A 75 -4.76 -15.10 -5.55
CA HIS A 75 -3.78 -16.10 -5.10
C HIS A 75 -4.15 -16.81 -3.78
N HIS A 76 -5.01 -16.20 -2.94
CA HIS A 76 -5.49 -16.83 -1.70
C HIS A 76 -6.61 -17.87 -1.90
N GLN A 77 -7.11 -18.05 -3.13
CA GLN A 77 -8.22 -18.96 -3.45
C GLN A 77 -7.80 -20.29 -4.12
N CYS A 78 -6.50 -20.59 -4.22
CA CYS A 78 -5.98 -21.86 -4.72
C CYS A 78 -5.50 -22.79 -3.60
#